data_AF-A0A661UTA3-F1
#
_entry.id   AF-A0A661UTA3-F1
#
_cell.length_a   1.000
_cell.length_b   1.000
_cell.length_c   1.000
_cell.angle_alpha   90.00
_cell.angle_beta   90.00
_cell.angle_gamma   90.00
#
_symmetry.space_group_name_H-M   'P 1'
#
loop_
_entity.id
_entity.type
_entity.pdbx_description
1 polymer ?
#
loop_
_entity_poly.entity_id
_entity_poly.type
_entity_poly.pdbx_seq_one_letter_code
_entity_poly.pdbx_strand_id
1 'polypeptide(L)'
;MTNHARTIKSLRAGVAPIFVALVLAACGGGAQTTENAVSQAPGNGNNLAYTGPAARDADVLKFQQEFWANAKTTNRCGNCHNETVGQLPMFVRNDDVNLAYDAAVTVIDQGLPSASRVVEKVSS
;
A
#
# COMPACT_ATOMS: atom_id res chain seq x y z
N MET A 1 -72.73 -38.76 23.60
CA MET A 1 -72.06 -38.27 22.37
C MET A 1 -71.60 -36.85 22.73
N THR A 2 -70.33 -36.48 22.86
CA THR A 2 -69.14 -36.76 22.03
C THR A 2 -67.87 -36.39 22.81
N ASN A 3 -66.76 -37.09 22.53
CA ASN A 3 -65.41 -36.91 23.08
C ASN A 3 -64.81 -35.53 22.77
N HIS A 4 -64.18 -34.89 23.76
CA HIS A 4 -63.18 -33.83 23.50
C HIS A 4 -61.79 -34.48 23.35
N ALA A 5 -61.41 -34.78 22.10
CA ALA A 5 -60.04 -35.08 21.74
C ALA A 5 -59.19 -33.79 21.78
N ARG A 6 -58.13 -33.78 22.58
CA ARG A 6 -57.13 -32.70 22.65
C ARG A 6 -56.43 -32.53 21.30
N THR A 7 -56.53 -31.35 20.70
CA THR A 7 -55.73 -30.97 19.53
C THR A 7 -54.47 -30.24 19.99
N ILE A 8 -53.30 -30.85 19.81
CA ILE A 8 -51.99 -30.23 19.99
C ILE A 8 -51.79 -29.26 18.82
N LYS A 9 -51.91 -27.95 19.07
CA LYS A 9 -51.58 -26.92 18.07
C LYS A 9 -50.08 -26.67 18.09
N SER A 10 -49.44 -27.03 16.98
CA SER A 10 -48.04 -26.85 16.64
C SER A 10 -47.60 -25.39 16.78
N LEU A 11 -46.79 -25.10 17.79
CA LEU A 11 -46.08 -23.84 17.94
C LEU A 11 -44.85 -23.87 17.01
N ARG A 12 -45.06 -23.51 15.74
CA ARG A 12 -43.99 -23.42 14.72
C ARG A 12 -44.10 -22.10 13.96
N ALA A 13 -43.82 -20.96 14.60
CA ALA A 13 -43.62 -19.70 13.86
C ALA A 13 -43.05 -18.56 14.72
N GLY A 14 -41.96 -18.77 15.46
CA GLY A 14 -41.40 -17.70 16.30
C GLY A 14 -39.88 -17.59 16.39
N VAL A 15 -39.12 -18.56 15.90
CA VAL A 15 -37.67 -18.63 16.16
C VAL A 15 -36.82 -18.10 14.99
N ALA A 16 -37.39 -18.01 13.79
CA ALA A 16 -36.62 -17.70 12.57
C ALA A 16 -36.11 -16.24 12.45
N PRO A 17 -36.84 -15.17 12.82
CA PRO A 17 -36.39 -13.82 12.48
C PRO A 17 -35.33 -13.23 13.43
N ILE A 18 -35.21 -13.75 14.66
CA ILE A 18 -34.29 -13.21 15.67
C ILE A 18 -32.82 -13.61 15.38
N PHE A 19 -32.61 -14.81 14.83
CA PHE A 19 -31.27 -15.31 14.53
C PHE A 19 -30.57 -14.50 13.42
N VAL A 20 -31.32 -13.95 12.46
CA VAL A 20 -30.76 -13.23 11.31
C VAL A 20 -30.16 -11.88 11.73
N ALA A 21 -30.78 -11.18 12.69
CA ALA A 21 -30.29 -9.87 13.14
C ALA A 21 -28.97 -9.96 13.93
N LEU A 22 -28.73 -11.07 14.64
CA LEU A 22 -27.49 -11.29 15.40
C LEU A 22 -26.28 -11.58 14.51
N VAL A 23 -26.48 -12.14 13.31
CA VAL A 23 -25.39 -12.46 12.38
C VAL A 23 -24.83 -11.22 11.69
N LEU A 24 -25.65 -10.19 11.44
CA LEU A 24 -25.18 -8.96 10.78
C LEU A 24 -24.27 -8.09 11.68
N ALA A 25 -24.46 -8.11 13.00
CA ALA A 25 -23.59 -7.37 13.92
C ALA A 25 -22.17 -7.97 14.02
N ALA A 26 -21.99 -9.23 13.64
CA ALA A 26 -20.69 -9.92 13.69
C ALA A 26 -19.79 -9.60 12.49
N CYS A 27 -20.30 -8.97 11.43
CA CYS A 27 -19.52 -8.63 10.24
C CYS A 27 -18.91 -7.21 10.29
N GLY A 28 -19.31 -6.37 11.25
CA GLY A 28 -18.87 -4.97 11.37
C GLY A 28 -17.77 -4.70 12.39
N GLY A 29 -17.21 -5.75 13.02
CA GLY A 29 -16.13 -5.60 13.99
C GLY A 29 -14.81 -5.34 13.28
N GLY A 30 -14.38 -4.07 13.26
CA GLY A 30 -13.08 -3.66 12.71
C GLY A 30 -11.95 -4.48 13.32
N ALA A 31 -11.36 -5.36 12.52
CA ALA A 31 -10.22 -6.16 12.93
C ALA A 31 -9.05 -5.23 13.26
N GLN A 32 -8.28 -5.55 14.31
CA GLN A 32 -7.02 -4.88 14.54
C GLN A 32 -6.14 -5.06 13.31
N THR A 33 -5.78 -3.96 12.66
CA THR A 33 -4.80 -3.94 11.60
C THR A 33 -3.42 -3.98 12.24
N THR A 34 -2.64 -5.01 11.95
CA THR A 34 -1.20 -4.95 12.16
C THR A 34 -0.59 -4.14 11.02
N GLU A 35 0.35 -3.24 11.31
CA GLU A 35 1.21 -2.75 10.25
C GLU A 35 1.95 -3.95 9.65
N ASN A 36 1.95 -4.04 8.33
CA ASN A 36 2.83 -4.97 7.65
C ASN A 36 4.26 -4.48 7.86
N ALA A 37 5.16 -5.37 8.27
CA ALA A 37 6.59 -5.05 8.26
C ALA A 37 6.94 -4.47 6.88
N VAL A 38 7.57 -3.29 6.88
CA VAL A 38 8.09 -2.64 5.67
C VAL A 38 9.03 -3.62 5.01
N SER A 39 8.51 -4.36 4.03
CA SER A 39 9.30 -5.30 3.25
C SER A 39 10.11 -4.43 2.31
N GLN A 40 11.42 -4.32 2.55
CA GLN A 40 12.33 -3.73 1.57
C GLN A 40 12.08 -4.46 0.24
N ALA A 41 11.66 -3.71 -0.77
CA ALA A 41 11.27 -4.24 -2.06
C ALA A 41 12.29 -5.29 -2.56
N PRO A 42 11.85 -6.42 -3.14
CA PRO A 42 12.75 -7.36 -3.79
C PRO A 42 13.47 -6.60 -4.93
N GLY A 43 14.75 -6.28 -4.74
CA GLY A 43 15.51 -5.54 -5.73
C GLY A 43 15.72 -6.41 -6.97
N ASN A 44 15.23 -5.96 -8.12
CA ASN A 44 15.53 -6.57 -9.41
C ASN A 44 17.02 -6.34 -9.76
N GLY A 45 17.84 -7.35 -9.46
CA GLY A 45 18.95 -7.77 -10.32
C GLY A 45 20.30 -7.06 -10.20
N ASN A 46 20.45 -5.96 -9.47
CA ASN A 46 21.77 -5.39 -9.11
C ASN A 46 21.64 -4.55 -7.84
N ASN A 47 21.68 -5.21 -6.67
CA ASN A 47 21.22 -4.64 -5.41
C ASN A 47 22.40 -4.49 -4.44
N LEU A 48 22.96 -3.28 -4.34
CA LEU A 48 23.50 -2.86 -3.05
C LEU A 48 22.31 -2.91 -2.08
N ALA A 49 22.40 -3.78 -1.06
CA ALA A 49 21.38 -3.87 -0.03
C ALA A 49 21.16 -2.47 0.55
N TYR A 50 19.91 -2.01 0.53
CA TYR A 50 19.55 -0.73 1.11
C TYR A 50 19.69 -0.82 2.63
N THR A 51 20.54 0.04 3.21
CA THR A 51 20.80 0.08 4.65
C THR A 51 20.31 1.37 5.30
N GLY A 52 19.66 2.25 4.54
CA GLY A 52 19.11 3.51 5.04
C GLY A 52 17.85 3.33 5.90
N PRO A 53 17.32 4.43 6.46
CA PRO A 53 16.10 4.41 7.25
C PRO A 53 14.92 3.80 6.48
N ALA A 54 13.99 3.19 7.20
CA ALA A 54 12.73 2.72 6.61
C ALA A 54 11.94 3.89 6.03
N ALA A 55 11.06 3.58 5.07
CA ALA A 55 10.08 4.54 4.57
C ALA A 55 9.23 5.08 5.73
N ARG A 56 9.10 6.41 5.83
CA ARG A 56 8.41 7.09 6.93
C ARG A 56 6.89 6.99 6.86
N ASP A 57 6.34 6.71 5.68
CA ASP A 57 4.91 6.62 5.41
C ASP A 57 4.63 5.73 4.19
N ALA A 58 3.34 5.51 3.90
CA ALA A 58 2.88 4.65 2.81
C ALA A 58 3.25 5.16 1.41
N ASP A 59 3.35 6.48 1.23
CA ASP A 59 3.68 7.07 -0.07
C ASP A 59 5.17 6.89 -0.37
N VAL A 60 6.03 7.10 0.62
CA VAL A 60 7.47 6.81 0.51
C VAL A 60 7.68 5.31 0.28
N LEU A 61 6.93 4.44 0.95
CA LEU A 61 7.03 2.99 0.74
C LEU A 61 6.64 2.61 -0.69
N LYS A 62 5.54 3.15 -1.20
CA LYS A 62 5.10 2.92 -2.58
C LYS A 62 6.13 3.45 -3.59
N PHE A 63 6.67 4.64 -3.35
CA PHE A 63 7.77 5.17 -4.16
C PHE A 63 8.99 4.25 -4.12
N GLN A 64 9.36 3.75 -2.94
CA GLN A 64 10.49 2.85 -2.75
C GLN A 64 10.32 1.57 -3.59
N GLN A 65 9.14 0.95 -3.52
CA GLN A 65 8.83 -0.32 -4.17
C GLN A 65 8.68 -0.18 -5.68
N GLU A 66 7.95 0.82 -6.14
CA GLU A 66 7.52 0.90 -7.54
C GLU A 66 8.50 1.68 -8.42
N PHE A 67 9.16 2.70 -7.86
CA PHE A 67 10.02 3.59 -8.64
C PHE A 67 11.49 3.44 -8.26
N TRP A 68 11.83 3.71 -7.00
CA TRP A 68 13.23 3.84 -6.56
C TRP A 68 14.00 2.52 -6.73
N ALA A 69 13.41 1.38 -6.38
CA ALA A 69 14.04 0.07 -6.53
C ALA A 69 14.43 -0.24 -8.00
N ASN A 70 13.67 0.28 -8.96
CA ASN A 70 13.95 0.12 -10.39
C ASN A 70 14.94 1.17 -10.92
N ALA A 71 14.88 2.39 -10.39
CA ALA A 71 15.68 3.51 -10.86
C ALA A 71 17.12 3.50 -10.31
N LYS A 72 17.36 2.90 -9.14
CA LYS A 72 18.63 3.00 -8.39
C LYS A 72 19.81 2.24 -8.97
N THR A 73 19.59 1.41 -9.98
CA THR A 73 20.67 0.63 -10.58
C THR A 73 21.65 1.54 -11.33
N THR A 74 22.91 1.10 -11.41
CA THR A 74 24.01 1.86 -12.03
C THR A 74 23.90 1.97 -13.56
N ASN A 75 22.99 1.24 -14.20
CA ASN A 75 22.67 1.38 -15.62
C ASN A 75 21.44 2.26 -15.89
N ARG A 76 20.93 2.96 -14.87
CA ARG A 76 19.76 3.84 -14.94
C ARG A 76 20.08 5.18 -14.27
N CYS A 77 19.04 5.84 -13.77
CA CYS A 77 19.09 7.14 -13.11
C CYS A 77 20.03 7.14 -11.89
N GLY A 78 20.08 6.00 -11.16
CA GLY A 78 20.90 5.81 -9.97
C GLY A 78 22.40 5.91 -10.19
N ASN A 79 22.89 5.89 -11.44
CA ASN A 79 24.31 6.14 -11.71
C ASN A 79 24.72 7.58 -11.38
N CYS A 80 23.83 8.55 -11.56
CA CYS A 80 24.17 9.97 -11.43
C CYS A 80 23.34 10.70 -10.37
N HIS A 81 22.06 10.36 -10.21
CA HIS A 81 21.13 11.06 -9.32
C HIS A 81 21.14 10.49 -7.89
N ASN A 82 22.33 10.39 -7.30
CA ASN A 82 22.56 9.83 -5.97
C ASN A 82 23.44 10.76 -5.11
N GLU A 83 23.57 10.43 -3.83
CA GLU A 83 24.33 11.17 -2.80
C GLU A 83 25.84 11.19 -3.01
N THR A 84 26.39 10.24 -3.77
CA THR A 84 27.83 10.14 -4.05
C THR A 84 28.24 11.03 -5.23
N VAL A 85 27.46 11.01 -6.32
CA VAL A 85 27.72 11.78 -7.54
C VAL A 85 27.13 13.20 -7.45
N GLY A 86 25.99 13.37 -6.78
CA GLY A 86 25.44 14.68 -6.46
C GLY A 86 24.68 15.37 -7.58
N GLN A 87 24.28 14.68 -8.66
CA GLN A 87 23.48 15.32 -9.71
C GLN A 87 22.05 15.63 -9.22
N LEU A 88 21.65 16.90 -9.29
CA LEU A 88 20.34 17.35 -8.83
C LEU A 88 19.23 17.09 -9.87
N PRO A 89 17.99 16.76 -9.41
CA PRO A 89 17.66 16.38 -8.05
C PRO A 89 18.19 14.97 -7.72
N MET A 90 18.57 14.72 -6.47
CA MET A 90 19.06 13.40 -6.02
C MET A 90 17.91 12.46 -5.63
N PHE A 91 16.95 12.29 -6.54
CA PHE A 91 15.73 11.50 -6.30
C PHE A 91 15.97 9.98 -6.31
N VAL A 92 17.22 9.54 -6.48
CA VAL A 92 17.62 8.12 -6.47
C VAL A 92 18.82 7.89 -5.55
N ARG A 93 18.98 8.72 -4.52
CA ARG A 93 19.96 8.49 -3.46
C ARG A 93 19.69 7.19 -2.71
N ASN A 94 20.75 6.52 -2.28
CA ASN A 94 20.72 5.17 -1.71
C ASN A 94 20.91 5.14 -0.20
N ASP A 95 21.24 6.25 0.42
CA ASP A 95 21.46 6.39 1.87
C ASP A 95 20.16 6.68 2.65
N ASP A 96 19.18 7.35 2.04
CA ASP A 96 17.87 7.60 2.65
C ASP A 96 16.75 7.77 1.59
N VAL A 97 15.82 6.82 1.56
CA VAL A 97 14.69 6.81 0.64
C VAL A 97 13.67 7.93 0.93
N ASN A 98 13.59 8.41 2.16
CA ASN A 98 12.71 9.54 2.51
C ASN A 98 13.21 10.82 1.86
N LEU A 99 14.52 11.06 1.91
CA LEU A 99 15.15 12.19 1.23
C LEU A 99 15.11 12.03 -0.30
N ALA A 100 15.18 10.79 -0.81
CA ALA A 100 14.99 10.52 -2.23
C ALA A 100 13.57 10.89 -2.69
N TYR A 101 12.55 10.53 -1.90
CA TYR A 101 11.16 10.89 -2.15
C TYR A 101 10.96 12.41 -2.10
N ASP A 102 11.50 13.09 -1.08
CA ASP A 102 11.41 14.55 -0.96
C ASP A 102 12.00 15.26 -2.18
N ALA A 103 13.08 14.72 -2.76
CA ALA A 103 13.63 15.24 -4.01
C ALA A 103 12.75 14.89 -5.22
N ALA A 104 12.16 13.69 -5.27
CA ALA A 104 11.29 13.25 -6.37
C ALA A 104 10.03 14.11 -6.49
N VAL A 105 9.37 14.44 -5.37
CA VAL A 105 8.12 15.21 -5.38
C VAL A 105 8.27 16.63 -5.94
N THR A 106 9.50 17.16 -6.00
CA THR A 106 9.78 18.47 -6.61
C THR A 106 9.74 18.49 -8.13
N VAL A 107 9.73 17.32 -8.78
CA VAL A 107 9.84 17.18 -10.24
C VAL A 107 8.75 16.31 -10.86
N ILE A 108 7.72 15.95 -10.07
CA ILE A 108 6.54 15.24 -10.53
C ILE A 108 5.28 16.08 -10.32
N ASP A 109 4.29 15.86 -11.16
CA ASP A 109 2.91 16.27 -10.96
C ASP A 109 2.06 15.00 -10.84
N GLN A 110 1.51 14.76 -9.64
CA GLN A 110 0.70 13.57 -9.38
C GLN A 110 -0.70 13.66 -10.00
N GLY A 111 -1.21 14.87 -10.23
CA GLY A 111 -2.52 15.11 -10.86
C GLY A 111 -2.45 15.04 -12.38
N LEU A 112 -1.30 15.40 -12.95
CA LEU A 112 -1.03 15.37 -14.39
C LEU A 112 0.37 14.79 -14.69
N PRO A 113 0.53 13.46 -14.67
CA PRO A 113 1.84 12.82 -14.84
C PRO A 113 2.59 13.24 -16.12
N SER A 114 1.89 13.49 -17.22
CA SER A 114 2.49 13.93 -18.48
C SER A 114 3.16 15.30 -18.40
N ALA A 115 2.77 16.14 -17.44
CA ALA A 115 3.40 17.44 -17.17
C ALA A 115 4.54 17.35 -16.14
N SER A 116 4.88 16.15 -15.67
CA SER A 116 6.01 15.95 -14.78
C SER A 116 7.32 16.21 -15.51
N ARG A 117 8.20 17.04 -14.94
CA ARG A 117 9.52 17.33 -15.51
C ARG A 117 10.35 16.06 -15.78
N VAL A 118 10.23 15.04 -14.92
CA VAL A 118 10.90 13.74 -15.14
C VAL A 118 10.40 13.01 -16.38
N VAL A 119 9.10 13.11 -16.69
CA VAL A 119 8.50 12.48 -17.88
C VAL A 119 8.93 13.23 -19.13
N GLU A 120 8.83 14.56 -19.12
CA GLU A 120 9.31 15.42 -20.21
C GLU A 120 10.78 15.12 -20.54
N LYS A 121 11.64 14.98 -19.53
CA LYS A 121 13.07 14.75 -19.73
C LYS A 121 13.41 13.40 -20.36
N VAL A 122 12.62 12.35 -20.09
CA VAL A 122 12.85 11.02 -20.66
C VAL A 122 12.22 10.89 -22.04
N SER A 123 11.24 11.73 -22.36
CA SER A 123 10.55 11.75 -23.65
C SER A 123 11.34 12.43 -24.79
N SER A 124 12.45 13.12 -24.47
CA SER A 124 13.33 13.84 -25.41
C SER A 124 14.57 13.04 -25.76
#